data_AF-A0A937XJJ8-F1
#
_entry.id   AF-A0A937XJJ8-F1
#
_cell.length_a   1.000
_cell.length_b   1.000
_cell.length_c   1.000
_cell.angle_alpha   90.00
_cell.angle_beta   90.00
_cell.angle_gamma   90.00
#
_symmetry.space_group_name_H-M   'P 1'
#
loop_
_entity.id
_entity.type
_entity.pdbx_description
1 polymer ?
#
loop_
_entity_poly.entity_id
_entity_poly.type
_entity_poly.pdbx_seq_one_letter_code
_entity_poly.pdbx_strand_id
1 'polypeptide(L)'
;MSATLLLLFSVITSRGFGPEVRIDHQYLPNHGCHRCAIAIGPGVPSRQPLYVAFQDDSTRGPTIIRSDIMFQKSTDAGRTWLPEDVLIRRGERHAMSPDITTDLDGNVYIVFEDLINDPDGVSDRHLLCTRSSDGGTTWSAPVWIDDESVRYVGMTSIAAGSGGDLFCAWTDWRTGYSHIWSSVSTDRGV
;
A
#
# COMPACT_ATOMS: atom_id res chain seq x y z
N MET A 1 -56.48 5.86 17.27
CA MET A 1 -55.04 6.15 17.45
C MET A 1 -54.25 5.02 16.81
N SER A 2 -53.63 5.26 15.67
CA SER A 2 -52.60 4.36 15.13
C SER A 2 -51.65 5.24 14.31
N ALA A 3 -50.46 5.46 14.84
CA ALA A 3 -49.43 6.24 14.18
C ALA A 3 -48.56 5.31 13.33
N THR A 4 -48.66 5.46 12.02
CA THR A 4 -47.77 4.82 11.05
C THR A 4 -46.38 5.46 11.17
N LEU A 5 -45.41 4.70 11.67
CA LEU A 5 -44.01 5.10 11.70
C LEU A 5 -43.42 4.95 10.29
N LEU A 6 -43.39 6.03 9.52
CA LEU A 6 -42.58 6.11 8.30
C LEU A 6 -41.11 6.24 8.70
N LEU A 7 -40.34 5.16 8.53
CA LEU A 7 -38.88 5.23 8.48
C LEU A 7 -38.50 5.87 7.13
N LEU A 8 -38.22 7.17 7.16
CA LEU A 8 -37.56 7.87 6.06
C LEU A 8 -36.15 7.31 5.91
N PHE A 9 -35.94 6.48 4.89
CA PHE A 9 -34.60 6.25 4.35
C PHE A 9 -34.11 7.60 3.82
N SER A 10 -33.24 8.26 4.57
CA SER A 10 -32.44 9.36 4.05
C SER A 10 -31.59 8.79 2.92
N VAL A 11 -32.02 9.04 1.68
CA VAL A 11 -31.16 8.92 0.51
C VAL A 11 -30.02 9.88 0.78
N ILE A 12 -28.82 9.36 1.05
CA ILE A 12 -27.61 10.18 1.11
C ILE A 12 -27.39 10.70 -0.31
N THR A 13 -28.00 11.85 -0.62
CA THR A 13 -27.66 12.70 -1.76
C THR A 13 -26.50 13.60 -1.37
N SER A 14 -25.37 13.04 -0.91
CA SER A 14 -24.15 13.84 -0.82
C SER A 14 -23.51 13.88 -2.20
N ARG A 15 -23.80 14.94 -2.97
CA ARG A 15 -22.90 15.34 -4.04
C ARG A 15 -21.62 15.85 -3.37
N GLY A 16 -20.49 15.20 -3.61
CA GLY A 16 -19.18 15.60 -3.09
C GLY A 16 -18.59 14.64 -2.07
N PHE A 17 -17.47 15.04 -1.47
CA PHE A 17 -16.76 14.25 -0.45
C PHE A 17 -17.59 14.11 0.83
N GLY A 18 -17.58 12.90 1.41
CA GLY A 18 -18.23 12.60 2.68
C GLY A 18 -17.41 13.09 3.89
N PRO A 19 -17.81 12.73 5.13
CA PRO A 19 -17.04 13.06 6.31
C PRO A 19 -15.65 12.41 6.28
N GLU A 20 -14.66 13.10 6.86
CA GLU A 20 -13.30 12.59 7.02
C GLU A 20 -13.26 11.48 8.08
N VAL A 21 -12.52 10.42 7.80
CA VAL A 21 -12.31 9.28 8.70
C VAL A 21 -10.82 9.05 8.83
N ARG A 22 -10.31 9.00 10.06
CA ARG A 22 -8.92 8.62 10.34
C ARG A 22 -8.77 7.11 10.08
N ILE A 23 -7.72 6.73 9.35
CA ILE A 23 -7.47 5.35 8.91
C ILE A 23 -6.40 4.67 9.77
N ASP A 24 -5.36 5.41 10.15
CA ASP A 24 -4.25 4.90 10.94
C ASP A 24 -4.59 4.81 12.43
N HIS A 25 -3.95 3.87 13.11
CA HIS A 25 -4.09 3.60 14.54
C HIS A 25 -2.83 3.95 15.32
N GLN A 26 -2.05 4.93 14.86
CA GLN A 26 -0.81 5.31 15.53
C GLN A 26 -1.08 6.10 16.83
N TYR A 27 -0.51 5.63 17.94
CA TYR A 27 -0.58 6.27 19.26
C TYR A 27 0.80 6.52 19.89
N LEU A 28 1.88 6.11 19.24
CA LEU A 28 3.23 6.28 19.76
C LEU A 28 3.74 7.72 19.58
N PRO A 29 4.41 8.29 20.60
CA PRO A 29 5.11 9.56 20.42
C PRO A 29 6.27 9.37 19.43
N ASN A 30 6.51 10.39 18.60
CA ASN A 30 7.58 10.42 17.59
C ASN A 30 7.36 9.50 16.38
N HIS A 31 6.10 9.20 16.04
CA HIS A 31 5.75 8.52 14.79
C HIS A 31 4.99 9.44 13.83
N GLY A 32 5.09 9.19 12.52
CA GLY A 32 4.40 9.97 11.50
C GLY A 32 4.00 9.11 10.30
N CYS A 33 2.71 9.16 9.94
CA CYS A 33 2.18 8.45 8.78
C CYS A 33 2.14 9.38 7.55
N HIS A 34 2.71 8.93 6.42
CA HIS A 34 2.70 9.66 5.14
C HIS A 34 2.76 8.71 3.96
N ARG A 35 2.72 9.26 2.74
CA ARG A 35 2.77 8.52 1.47
C ARG A 35 1.84 7.32 1.48
N CYS A 36 0.55 7.59 1.29
CA CYS A 36 -0.46 6.55 1.20
C CYS A 36 -0.83 6.26 -0.26
N ALA A 37 -1.24 5.03 -0.50
CA ALA A 37 -1.87 4.57 -1.72
C ALA A 37 -3.13 3.78 -1.38
N ILE A 38 -4.11 3.77 -2.27
CA ILE A 38 -5.40 3.11 -2.07
C ILE A 38 -5.78 2.26 -3.28
N ALA A 39 -6.29 1.06 -3.01
CA ALA A 39 -6.86 0.16 -4.01
C ALA A 39 -8.27 -0.28 -3.62
N ILE A 40 -9.05 -0.62 -4.63
CA ILE A 40 -10.42 -1.12 -4.51
C ILE A 40 -10.42 -2.57 -4.97
N GLY A 41 -10.70 -3.51 -4.07
CA GLY A 41 -10.82 -4.91 -4.44
C GLY A 41 -12.10 -5.24 -5.20
N PRO A 42 -12.20 -6.46 -5.76
CA PRO A 42 -13.37 -6.90 -6.50
C PRO A 42 -14.62 -6.97 -5.61
N GLY A 43 -15.79 -6.70 -6.21
CA GLY A 43 -17.07 -6.77 -5.52
C GLY A 43 -18.11 -5.80 -6.08
N VAL A 44 -19.28 -5.78 -5.46
CA VAL A 44 -20.32 -4.76 -5.74
C VAL A 44 -20.00 -3.46 -4.99
N PRO A 45 -20.27 -2.26 -5.53
CA PRO A 45 -19.82 -0.99 -4.93
C PRO A 45 -20.17 -0.80 -3.43
N SER A 46 -21.28 -1.37 -2.95
CA SER A 46 -21.68 -1.28 -1.53
C SER A 46 -20.93 -2.24 -0.60
N ARG A 47 -20.11 -3.15 -1.15
CA ARG A 47 -19.34 -4.19 -0.43
C ARG A 47 -17.92 -4.38 -1.00
N GLN A 48 -17.44 -3.46 -1.84
CA GLN A 48 -16.08 -3.51 -2.34
C GLN A 48 -15.12 -3.27 -1.17
N PRO A 49 -14.17 -4.18 -0.93
CA PRO A 49 -13.16 -3.92 0.08
C PRO A 49 -12.24 -2.80 -0.41
N LEU A 50 -11.87 -1.91 0.50
CA LEU A 50 -10.85 -0.88 0.25
C LEU A 50 -9.59 -1.29 0.99
N TYR A 51 -8.45 -1.01 0.36
CA TYR A 51 -7.14 -1.35 0.87
C TYR A 51 -6.26 -0.12 0.82
N VAL A 52 -5.62 0.22 1.94
CA VAL A 52 -4.70 1.36 2.03
C VAL A 52 -3.36 0.83 2.51
N ALA A 53 -2.30 1.19 1.78
CA ALA A 53 -0.93 1.04 2.24
C ALA A 53 -0.36 2.42 2.54
N PHE A 54 0.44 2.54 3.60
CA PHE A 54 1.06 3.81 3.98
C PHE A 54 2.40 3.58 4.66
N GLN A 55 3.23 4.61 4.67
CA GLN A 55 4.50 4.63 5.37
C GLN A 55 4.31 5.16 6.80
N ASP A 56 4.89 4.50 7.79
CA ASP A 56 4.98 4.95 9.18
C ASP A 56 6.45 5.16 9.58
N ASP A 57 6.81 6.41 9.84
CA ASP A 57 8.15 6.79 10.26
C ASP A 57 8.30 6.83 11.77
N SER A 58 9.25 6.07 12.30
CA SER A 58 9.76 6.23 13.66
C SER A 58 10.84 7.32 13.68
N THR A 59 10.75 8.27 14.61
CA THR A 59 11.68 9.39 14.71
C THR A 59 12.34 9.51 16.09
N ARG A 60 13.52 10.14 16.13
CA ARG A 60 14.19 10.60 17.36
C ARG A 60 14.49 12.09 17.21
N GLY A 61 13.64 12.93 17.81
CA GLY A 61 13.66 14.36 17.53
C GLY A 61 13.30 14.62 16.05
N PRO A 62 14.02 15.47 15.30
CA PRO A 62 13.71 15.74 13.90
C PRO A 62 14.20 14.64 12.93
N THR A 63 14.86 13.60 13.44
CA THR A 63 15.51 12.57 12.60
C THR A 63 14.62 11.35 12.46
N ILE A 64 14.31 10.96 11.23
CA ILE A 64 13.70 9.65 10.93
C ILE A 64 14.76 8.59 11.14
N ILE A 65 14.49 7.65 12.04
CA ILE A 65 15.40 6.55 12.38
C ILE A 65 14.97 5.23 11.75
N ARG A 66 13.68 5.11 11.41
CA ARG A 66 13.15 3.98 10.64
C ARG A 66 11.87 4.37 9.92
N SER A 67 11.59 3.73 8.80
CA SER A 67 10.30 3.78 8.11
C SER A 67 9.80 2.36 7.88
N ASP A 68 8.52 2.13 8.15
CA ASP A 68 7.82 0.85 8.02
C ASP A 68 6.68 1.00 7.00
N ILE A 69 6.29 -0.09 6.31
CA ILE A 69 5.07 -0.15 5.50
C ILE A 69 3.95 -0.77 6.31
N MET A 70 2.84 -0.05 6.40
CA MET A 70 1.64 -0.43 7.12
C MET A 70 0.46 -0.59 6.16
N PHE A 71 -0.55 -1.33 6.60
CA PHE A 71 -1.74 -1.63 5.81
C PHE A 71 -3.01 -1.52 6.65
N GLN A 72 -4.07 -1.03 6.01
CA GLN A 72 -5.42 -0.94 6.55
C GLN A 72 -6.43 -1.44 5.51
N LYS A 73 -7.52 -2.04 6.00
CA LYS A 73 -8.62 -2.57 5.19
C LYS A 73 -9.97 -2.06 5.67
N SER A 74 -10.85 -1.76 4.74
CA SER A 74 -12.27 -1.51 5.00
C SER A 74 -13.14 -2.49 4.23
N THR A 75 -14.25 -2.93 4.82
CA THR A 75 -15.26 -3.79 4.18
C THR A 75 -16.62 -3.12 4.04
N ASP A 76 -16.72 -1.83 4.41
CA ASP A 76 -17.96 -1.08 4.46
C ASP A 76 -17.86 0.26 3.70
N ALA A 77 -17.11 0.24 2.59
CA ALA A 77 -16.85 1.38 1.71
C ALA A 77 -16.18 2.56 2.42
N GLY A 78 -15.22 2.28 3.31
CA GLY A 78 -14.37 3.28 3.97
C GLY A 78 -15.02 3.94 5.19
N ARG A 79 -16.16 3.43 5.69
CA ARG A 79 -16.80 3.98 6.89
C ARG A 79 -16.06 3.57 8.16
N THR A 80 -15.55 2.34 8.18
CA THR A 80 -14.68 1.81 9.23
C THR A 80 -13.50 1.06 8.63
N TRP A 81 -12.43 0.98 9.42
CA TRP A 81 -11.18 0.30 9.06
C TRP A 81 -10.84 -0.75 10.13
N LEU A 82 -9.85 -1.59 9.86
CA LEU A 82 -9.35 -2.56 10.85
C LEU A 82 -8.98 -1.85 12.16
N PRO A 83 -9.19 -2.49 13.33
CA PRO A 83 -8.97 -1.85 14.63
C PRO A 83 -7.49 -1.58 14.97
N GLU A 84 -6.55 -2.20 14.24
CA GLU A 84 -5.11 -2.07 14.42
C GLU A 84 -4.42 -2.06 13.06
N ASP A 85 -3.36 -1.27 12.92
CA ASP A 85 -2.55 -1.21 11.70
C ASP A 85 -1.78 -2.52 11.49
N VAL A 86 -1.84 -3.05 10.27
CA VAL A 86 -1.12 -4.28 9.91
C VAL A 86 0.28 -3.92 9.42
N LEU A 87 1.32 -4.41 10.10
CA LEU A 87 2.71 -4.27 9.65
C LEU A 87 2.97 -5.18 8.45
N ILE A 88 3.24 -4.58 7.29
CA ILE A 88 3.60 -5.29 6.05
C ILE A 88 5.10 -5.51 5.98
N ARG A 89 5.87 -4.44 6.20
CA ARG A 89 7.33 -4.48 6.15
C ARG A 89 7.88 -3.61 7.26
N ARG A 90 8.63 -4.23 8.17
CA ARG A 90 9.54 -3.51 9.04
C ARG A 90 10.80 -3.22 8.26
N GLY A 91 11.10 -1.95 8.00
CA GLY A 91 12.32 -1.58 7.29
C GLY A 91 13.54 -1.95 8.10
N GLU A 92 14.60 -2.44 7.45
CA GLU A 92 15.91 -2.55 8.11
C GLU A 92 16.44 -1.16 8.45
N ARG A 93 16.24 -0.24 7.49
CA ARG A 93 16.46 1.18 7.66
C ARG A 93 15.22 1.98 7.27
N HIS A 94 14.80 1.94 6.00
CA HIS A 94 13.58 2.62 5.57
C HIS A 94 12.85 1.81 4.50
N ALA A 95 11.70 1.25 4.85
CA ALA A 95 10.70 0.83 3.87
C ALA A 95 9.72 2.01 3.66
N MET A 96 9.54 2.42 2.41
CA MET A 96 8.89 3.71 2.09
C MET A 96 8.19 3.70 0.73
N SER A 97 7.42 4.77 0.49
CA SER A 97 6.77 5.04 -0.81
C SER A 97 5.93 3.86 -1.35
N PRO A 98 4.97 3.33 -0.57
CA PRO A 98 4.17 2.22 -1.06
C PRO A 98 3.24 2.65 -2.20
N ASP A 99 2.99 1.73 -3.13
CA ASP A 99 1.84 1.76 -4.04
C ASP A 99 1.10 0.42 -3.93
N ILE A 100 -0.20 0.41 -4.21
CA ILE A 100 -1.07 -0.76 -3.97
C ILE A 100 -2.05 -0.98 -5.12
N THR A 101 -2.26 -2.23 -5.50
CA THR A 101 -3.25 -2.62 -6.49
C THR A 101 -3.92 -3.95 -6.12
N THR A 102 -4.99 -4.29 -6.83
CA THR A 102 -5.69 -5.57 -6.70
C THR A 102 -6.01 -6.14 -8.06
N ASP A 103 -5.98 -7.46 -8.19
CA ASP A 103 -6.49 -8.14 -9.39
C ASP A 103 -7.97 -8.54 -9.24
N LEU A 104 -8.53 -9.13 -10.31
CA LEU A 104 -9.92 -9.59 -10.35
C LEU A 104 -10.18 -10.82 -9.48
N ASP A 105 -9.14 -11.56 -9.10
CA ASP A 105 -9.23 -12.73 -8.24
C ASP A 105 -9.26 -12.34 -6.75
N GLY A 106 -9.03 -11.06 -6.44
CA GLY A 106 -9.04 -10.52 -5.08
C GLY A 106 -7.69 -10.59 -4.39
N ASN A 107 -6.62 -10.85 -5.14
CA ASN A 107 -5.27 -10.70 -4.61
C ASN A 107 -4.96 -9.20 -4.44
N VAL A 108 -4.19 -8.89 -3.41
CA VAL A 108 -3.72 -7.53 -3.10
C VAL A 108 -2.20 -7.50 -3.24
N TYR A 109 -1.68 -6.50 -3.93
CA TYR A 109 -0.26 -6.35 -4.19
C TYR A 109 0.20 -5.01 -3.66
N ILE A 110 1.25 -5.00 -2.85
CA ILE A 110 1.91 -3.78 -2.38
C ILE A 110 3.33 -3.78 -2.93
N VAL A 111 3.68 -2.71 -3.64
CA VAL A 111 5.07 -2.42 -4.00
C VAL A 111 5.60 -1.33 -3.11
N PHE A 112 6.88 -1.38 -2.78
CA PHE A 112 7.52 -0.39 -1.93
C PHE A 112 9.02 -0.30 -2.22
N GLU A 113 9.60 0.83 -1.82
CA GLU A 113 11.05 1.02 -1.77
C GLU A 113 11.56 0.51 -0.42
N ASP A 114 12.67 -0.22 -0.38
CA ASP A 114 13.36 -0.60 0.86
C ASP A 114 14.85 -0.30 0.75
N LEU A 115 15.39 0.35 1.79
CA LEU A 115 16.83 0.55 1.97
C LEU A 115 17.38 -0.65 2.75
N ILE A 116 17.84 -1.64 2.00
CA ILE A 116 18.37 -2.92 2.51
C ILE A 116 19.89 -2.79 2.60
N ASN A 117 20.48 -3.33 3.66
CA ASN A 117 21.95 -3.32 3.78
C ASN A 117 22.53 -4.48 2.99
N ASP A 118 23.37 -4.16 2.01
CA ASP A 118 24.14 -5.17 1.33
C ASP A 118 25.24 -5.76 2.23
N PRO A 119 25.71 -6.98 1.95
CA PRO A 119 26.80 -7.61 2.69
C PRO A 119 28.10 -6.79 2.75
N ASP A 120 28.28 -5.85 1.82
CA ASP A 120 29.43 -4.93 1.77
C ASP A 120 29.27 -3.69 2.67
N GLY A 121 28.12 -3.54 3.33
CA GLY A 121 27.81 -2.47 4.27
C GLY A 121 27.27 -1.19 3.63
N VAL A 122 26.96 -1.21 2.34
CA VAL A 122 26.27 -0.11 1.65
C VAL A 122 24.76 -0.36 1.71
N SER A 123 23.96 0.65 2.06
CA SER A 123 22.49 0.54 1.93
C SER A 123 22.09 0.91 0.51
N ASP A 124 21.73 -0.09 -0.28
CA ASP A 124 21.16 0.12 -1.60
C ASP A 124 19.61 0.16 -1.51
N ARG A 125 19.02 0.97 -2.37
CA ARG A 125 17.56 1.17 -2.40
C ARG A 125 16.96 0.28 -3.47
N HIS A 126 16.00 -0.54 -3.08
CA HIS A 126 15.43 -1.56 -3.94
C HIS A 126 13.91 -1.51 -3.98
N LEU A 127 13.34 -2.05 -5.06
CA LEU A 127 11.91 -2.18 -5.27
C LEU A 127 11.46 -3.61 -5.01
N LEU A 128 10.53 -3.75 -4.07
CA LEU A 128 9.99 -5.05 -3.70
C LEU A 128 8.47 -5.07 -3.86
N CYS A 129 7.94 -6.27 -4.10
CA CYS A 129 6.51 -6.57 -4.14
C CYS A 129 6.17 -7.61 -3.07
N THR A 130 5.07 -7.44 -2.36
CA THR A 130 4.45 -8.50 -1.54
C THR A 130 2.99 -8.68 -1.94
N ARG A 131 2.50 -9.92 -1.82
CA ARG A 131 1.14 -10.29 -2.22
C ARG A 131 0.37 -10.86 -1.04
N SER A 132 -0.89 -10.48 -0.95
CA SER A 132 -1.90 -11.21 -0.18
C SER A 132 -2.89 -11.90 -1.13
N SER A 133 -3.14 -13.19 -0.91
CA SER A 133 -4.14 -13.97 -1.66
C SER A 133 -5.42 -14.23 -0.86
N ASP A 134 -5.56 -13.63 0.31
CA ASP A 134 -6.71 -13.77 1.21
C ASP A 134 -7.31 -12.41 1.59
N GLY A 135 -7.11 -11.41 0.73
CA GLY A 135 -7.69 -10.09 0.87
C GLY A 135 -7.08 -9.28 2.03
N GLY A 136 -5.78 -9.40 2.24
CA GLY A 136 -4.98 -8.62 3.19
C GLY A 136 -4.85 -9.24 4.59
N THR A 137 -5.20 -10.52 4.76
CA THR A 137 -5.09 -11.20 6.07
C THR A 137 -3.69 -11.77 6.28
N THR A 138 -3.09 -12.37 5.25
CA THR A 138 -1.71 -12.83 5.24
C THR A 138 -0.97 -12.32 4.01
N TRP A 139 0.35 -12.23 4.11
CA TRP A 139 1.21 -11.64 3.08
C TRP A 139 2.41 -12.55 2.79
N SER A 140 2.80 -12.64 1.53
CA SER A 140 3.98 -13.39 1.11
C SER A 140 5.27 -12.69 1.58
N ALA A 141 6.38 -13.45 1.57
CA ALA A 141 7.69 -12.82 1.59
C ALA A 141 7.82 -11.85 0.40
N PRO A 142 8.47 -10.69 0.57
CA PRO A 142 8.70 -9.77 -0.53
C PRO A 142 9.60 -10.39 -1.61
N VAL A 143 9.30 -10.10 -2.87
CA VAL A 143 10.10 -10.46 -4.04
C VAL A 143 10.65 -9.20 -4.71
N TRP A 144 11.78 -9.33 -5.38
CA TRP A 144 12.45 -8.24 -6.08
C TRP A 144 11.74 -7.89 -7.39
N ILE A 145 11.63 -6.59 -7.68
CA ILE A 145 11.10 -6.07 -8.95
C ILE A 145 12.25 -5.61 -9.86
N ASP A 146 13.30 -5.06 -9.26
CA ASP A 146 14.52 -4.64 -9.95
C ASP A 146 15.53 -5.79 -10.11
N ASP A 147 16.67 -5.51 -10.74
CA ASP A 147 17.72 -6.49 -11.06
C ASP A 147 18.84 -6.56 -9.99
N GLU A 148 18.55 -6.12 -8.74
CA GLU A 148 19.45 -6.07 -7.57
C GLU A 148 20.71 -5.20 -7.74
N SER A 149 21.09 -4.84 -8.96
CA SER A 149 22.38 -4.19 -9.28
C SER A 149 22.35 -2.66 -9.20
N VAL A 150 21.20 -2.07 -8.88
CA VAL A 150 20.96 -0.63 -9.01
C VAL A 150 20.80 0.04 -7.66
N ARG A 151 21.66 1.03 -7.40
CA ARG A 151 21.71 1.76 -6.11
C ARG A 151 20.61 2.81 -5.93
N TYR A 152 19.95 3.21 -7.01
CA TYR A 152 19.05 4.35 -7.02
C TYR A 152 17.81 4.10 -7.90
N VAL A 153 16.91 3.26 -7.40
CA VAL A 153 15.55 3.07 -7.95
C VAL A 153 14.47 3.62 -7.01
N GLY A 154 13.39 4.21 -7.54
CA GLY A 154 12.28 4.68 -6.70
C GLY A 154 11.15 5.33 -7.48
N MET A 155 10.22 5.98 -6.79
CA MET A 155 8.98 6.51 -7.39
C MET A 155 8.25 5.41 -8.18
N THR A 156 8.07 4.26 -7.53
CA THR A 156 7.45 3.09 -8.13
C THR A 156 5.93 3.28 -8.25
N SER A 157 5.34 2.67 -9.27
CA SER A 157 3.90 2.50 -9.39
C SER A 157 3.58 1.12 -9.95
N ILE A 158 2.44 0.55 -9.54
CA ILE A 158 1.99 -0.78 -9.95
C ILE A 158 0.55 -0.76 -10.49
N ALA A 159 0.29 -1.58 -11.51
CA ALA A 159 -1.06 -1.90 -11.97
C ALA A 159 -1.20 -3.40 -12.22
N ALA A 160 -2.37 -3.96 -11.85
CA ALA A 160 -2.73 -5.34 -12.19
C ALA A 160 -3.56 -5.40 -13.49
N GLY A 161 -3.18 -6.27 -14.40
CA GLY A 161 -3.97 -6.63 -15.58
C GLY A 161 -5.07 -7.64 -15.26
N SER A 162 -6.08 -7.72 -16.13
CA SER A 162 -7.21 -8.66 -15.98
C SER A 162 -6.81 -10.14 -15.97
N GLY A 163 -5.62 -10.48 -16.49
CA GLY A 163 -5.08 -11.84 -16.49
C GLY A 163 -4.29 -12.22 -15.24
N GLY A 164 -4.11 -11.29 -14.29
CA GLY A 164 -3.23 -11.46 -13.14
C GLY A 164 -1.79 -11.00 -13.37
N ASP A 165 -1.47 -10.49 -14.56
CA ASP A 165 -0.18 -9.85 -14.84
C ASP A 165 -0.02 -8.58 -14.00
N LEU A 166 1.20 -8.29 -13.55
CA LEU A 166 1.54 -7.06 -12.83
C LEU A 166 2.48 -6.22 -13.66
N PHE A 167 2.19 -4.94 -13.79
CA PHE A 167 3.02 -3.97 -14.50
C PHE A 167 3.56 -2.96 -13.49
N CYS A 168 4.88 -2.89 -13.38
CA CYS A 168 5.55 -1.92 -12.51
C CYS A 168 6.36 -0.94 -13.37
N ALA A 169 6.37 0.33 -12.97
CA ALA A 169 7.25 1.35 -13.55
C ALA A 169 7.90 2.19 -12.45
N TRP A 170 9.17 2.58 -12.65
CA TRP A 170 9.94 3.32 -11.65
C TRP A 170 10.98 4.23 -12.27
N THR A 171 11.50 5.15 -11.46
CA THR A 171 12.66 5.97 -11.75
C THR A 171 13.95 5.23 -11.41
N ASP A 172 14.91 5.22 -12.32
CA ASP A 172 16.19 4.51 -12.20
C ASP A 172 17.35 5.36 -12.72
N TRP A 173 18.53 5.25 -12.08
CA TRP A 173 19.73 6.04 -12.36
C TRP A 173 20.93 5.23 -12.88
N ARG A 174 20.72 3.97 -13.29
CA ARG A 174 21.80 3.04 -13.71
C ARG A 174 22.68 3.56 -14.86
N THR A 175 22.21 4.52 -15.63
CA THR A 175 22.94 5.12 -16.76
C THR A 175 23.63 6.44 -16.40
N GLY A 176 23.58 6.87 -15.13
CA GLY A 176 24.04 8.19 -14.68
C GLY A 176 23.00 9.31 -14.84
N TYR A 177 21.84 9.01 -15.43
CA TYR A 177 20.70 9.92 -15.54
C TYR A 177 19.41 9.24 -15.09
N SER A 178 18.45 10.04 -14.65
CA SER A 178 17.11 9.58 -14.29
C SER A 178 16.33 9.15 -15.53
N HIS A 179 15.97 7.87 -15.62
CA HIS A 179 15.07 7.33 -16.64
C HIS A 179 13.90 6.59 -16.00
N ILE A 180 12.85 6.36 -16.80
CA ILE A 180 11.73 5.50 -16.41
C ILE A 180 11.97 4.11 -16.97
N TRP A 181 11.92 3.12 -16.08
CA TRP A 181 12.04 1.69 -16.39
C TRP A 181 10.77 0.97 -15.98
N SER A 182 10.60 -0.24 -16.50
CA SER A 182 9.47 -1.08 -16.17
C SER A 182 9.84 -2.56 -16.14
N SER A 183 9.02 -3.33 -15.44
CA SER A 183 9.06 -4.79 -15.42
C SER A 183 7.63 -5.32 -15.36
N VAL A 184 7.46 -6.54 -15.85
CA VAL A 184 6.18 -7.24 -15.87
C VAL A 184 6.35 -8.58 -15.18
N SER A 185 5.47 -8.88 -14.24
CA SER A 185 5.30 -10.24 -13.73
C SER A 185 4.10 -10.89 -14.39
N THR A 186 4.24 -12.15 -14.78
CA THR A 186 3.19 -12.97 -15.42
C THR A 186 2.72 -14.13 -14.52
N ASP A 187 3.20 -14.15 -13.28
CA ASP A 187 3.00 -15.18 -12.26
C ASP A 187 2.38 -14.62 -10.97
N ARG A 188 1.82 -13.40 -11.04
CA ARG A 188 1.25 -12.70 -9.88
C ARG A 188 2.29 -12.41 -8.79
N GLY A 189 3.50 -11.99 -9.17
CA GLY A 189 4.57 -11.56 -8.28
C GLY A 189 5.16 -12.69 -7.44
N VAL A 190 5.42 -13.85 -8.05
CA VAL A 190 6.04 -15.03 -7.39
C VAL A 190 7.45 -15.24 -7.92
#